data_AF-A0A917T8U6-F1
#
_entry.id   AF-A0A917T8U6-F1
#
_cell.length_a   1.000
_cell.length_b   1.000
_cell.length_c   1.000
_cell.angle_alpha   90.00
_cell.angle_beta   90.00
_cell.angle_gamma   90.00
#
_symmetry.space_group_name_H-M   'P 1'
#
loop_
_entity.id
_entity.type
_entity.pdbx_description
1 polymer ?
#
loop_
_entity_poly.entity_id
_entity_poly.type
_entity_poly.pdbx_seq_one_letter_code
_entity_poly.pdbx_strand_id
1 'polypeptide(L)'
;MASRATWSLSSGRPRPVLHEVWLELCSGSRVVVGRDLPDVAAANAVASRWIALARDRPDDLHETGAGSGCVVRGSAVVAVKAQHQPTGGRLRGPREGVWL
;
A
#
# COMPACT_ATOMS: atom_id res chain seq x y z
N MET A 1 46.46 -29.04 -18.65
CA MET A 1 44.98 -29.10 -18.64
C MET A 1 44.47 -28.09 -17.64
N ALA A 2 44.07 -26.89 -18.09
CA ALA A 2 43.58 -25.83 -17.20
C ALA A 2 42.04 -25.84 -17.22
N SER A 3 41.44 -26.23 -16.10
CA SER A 3 39.99 -26.25 -15.91
C SER A 3 39.49 -24.83 -15.72
N ARG A 4 38.71 -24.32 -16.67
CA ARG A 4 38.02 -23.03 -16.58
C ARG A 4 36.81 -23.19 -15.65
N ALA A 5 36.87 -22.59 -14.48
CA ALA A 5 35.70 -22.41 -13.63
C ALA A 5 34.73 -21.43 -14.31
N THR A 6 33.61 -21.93 -14.81
CA THR A 6 32.51 -21.15 -15.36
C THR A 6 31.69 -20.59 -14.20
N TRP A 7 31.91 -19.32 -13.85
CA TRP A 7 31.06 -18.63 -12.89
C TRP A 7 29.73 -18.29 -13.58
N SER A 8 28.66 -19.01 -13.21
CA SER A 8 27.30 -18.65 -13.58
C SER A 8 26.87 -17.45 -12.73
N LEU A 9 26.94 -16.24 -13.30
CA LEU A 9 26.31 -15.06 -12.72
C LEU A 9 24.79 -15.27 -12.76
N SER A 10 24.21 -15.67 -11.62
CA SER A 10 22.79 -15.46 -11.40
C SER A 10 22.60 -13.94 -11.30
N SER A 11 22.11 -13.35 -12.38
CA SER A 11 21.70 -11.95 -12.38
C SER A 11 20.41 -11.86 -11.57
N GLY A 12 20.55 -11.76 -10.25
CA GLY A 12 19.44 -11.46 -9.36
C GLY A 12 18.89 -10.10 -9.74
N ARG A 13 17.89 -10.04 -10.63
CA ARG A 13 17.17 -8.80 -10.90
C ARG A 13 16.65 -8.28 -9.57
N PRO A 14 16.95 -7.02 -9.19
CA PRO A 14 16.35 -6.43 -8.01
C PRO A 14 14.83 -6.55 -8.15
N ARG A 15 14.17 -7.09 -7.13
CA ARG A 15 12.70 -7.13 -7.12
C ARG A 15 12.20 -5.69 -7.24
N PRO A 16 11.25 -5.39 -8.13
CA PRO A 16 10.71 -4.04 -8.22
C PRO A 16 10.17 -3.63 -6.85
N VAL A 17 10.58 -2.45 -6.39
CA VAL A 17 10.00 -1.85 -5.18
C VAL A 17 8.60 -1.40 -5.56
N LEU A 18 7.61 -1.98 -4.90
CA LEU A 18 6.22 -1.58 -5.08
C LEU A 18 5.82 -0.58 -4.02
N HIS A 19 4.77 0.16 -4.29
CA HIS A 19 4.21 1.17 -3.41
C HIS A 19 2.74 0.88 -3.11
N GLU A 20 2.27 1.47 -2.02
CA GLU A 20 0.90 1.34 -1.55
C GLU A 20 0.43 2.65 -0.92
N VAL A 21 -0.88 2.84 -0.88
CA VAL A 21 -1.52 4.02 -0.30
C VAL A 21 -2.58 3.59 0.69
N TRP A 22 -2.57 4.21 1.86
CA TRP A 22 -3.49 3.95 2.96
C TRP A 22 -4.24 5.21 3.34
N LEU A 23 -5.49 5.03 3.74
CA LEU A 23 -6.27 6.02 4.46
C LEU A 23 -6.24 5.68 5.94
N GLU A 24 -6.04 6.70 6.78
CA GLU A 24 -6.37 6.63 8.20
C GLU A 24 -7.75 7.25 8.39
N LEU A 25 -8.64 6.54 9.07
CA LEU A 25 -10.01 6.96 9.31
C LEU A 25 -10.18 7.49 10.74
N CYS A 26 -11.19 8.33 10.97
CA CYS A 26 -11.53 8.84 12.30
C CYS A 26 -11.92 7.74 13.31
N SER A 27 -12.30 6.55 12.82
CA SER A 27 -12.49 5.35 13.65
C SER A 27 -11.18 4.73 14.18
N GLY A 28 -10.02 5.23 13.73
CA GLY A 28 -8.71 4.63 13.96
C GLY A 28 -8.38 3.47 13.02
N SER A 29 -9.30 3.10 12.12
CA SER A 29 -9.07 2.03 11.13
C SER A 29 -8.17 2.52 9.99
N ARG A 30 -7.42 1.60 9.37
CA ARG A 30 -6.63 1.86 8.17
C ARG A 30 -7.13 1.04 6.99
N VAL A 31 -7.20 1.67 5.83
CA VAL A 31 -7.73 1.05 4.60
C VAL A 31 -6.73 1.22 3.46
N VAL A 32 -6.40 0.14 2.76
CA VAL A 32 -5.59 0.18 1.53
C VAL A 32 -6.45 0.66 0.37
N VAL A 33 -6.01 1.70 -0.33
CA VAL A 33 -6.70 2.27 -1.51
C VAL A 33 -5.85 2.26 -2.77
N GLY A 34 -4.60 1.82 -2.65
CA GLY A 34 -3.71 1.53 -3.77
C GLY A 34 -2.67 0.52 -3.33
N ARG A 35 -2.43 -0.50 -4.14
CA ARG A 35 -1.46 -1.57 -3.87
C ARG A 35 -0.73 -1.92 -5.16
N ASP A 36 0.46 -2.51 -5.02
CA ASP A 36 1.29 -2.98 -6.12
C ASP A 36 1.60 -1.87 -7.13
N LEU A 37 1.72 -0.63 -6.64
CA LEU A 37 1.96 0.54 -7.47
C LEU A 37 3.44 0.56 -7.90
N PRO A 38 3.72 0.80 -9.19
CA PRO A 38 5.05 0.57 -9.75
C PRO A 38 6.09 1.61 -9.32
N ASP A 39 5.66 2.79 -8.91
CA ASP A 39 6.54 3.90 -8.54
C ASP A 39 5.84 4.91 -7.60
N VAL A 40 6.62 5.89 -7.14
CA VAL A 40 6.18 6.99 -6.27
C VAL A 40 5.15 7.88 -6.95
N ALA A 41 5.24 8.09 -8.27
CA ALA A 41 4.32 8.98 -8.98
C ALA A 41 2.91 8.39 -9.03
N ALA A 42 2.78 7.08 -9.27
CA ALA A 42 1.53 6.35 -9.20
C ALA A 42 0.91 6.39 -7.79
N ALA A 43 1.74 6.20 -6.75
CA ALA A 43 1.29 6.32 -5.36
C ALA A 43 0.81 7.74 -5.02
N ASN A 44 1.54 8.76 -5.47
CA ASN A 44 1.14 10.15 -5.28
C ASN A 44 -0.16 10.48 -6.01
N ALA A 45 -0.38 9.97 -7.22
CA ALA A 45 -1.62 10.19 -7.96
C ALA A 45 -2.85 9.63 -7.20
N VAL A 46 -2.73 8.43 -6.64
CA VAL A 46 -3.79 7.83 -5.79
C VAL A 46 -3.99 8.65 -4.52
N ALA A 47 -2.91 9.05 -3.83
CA ALA A 47 -2.98 9.84 -2.62
C ALA A 47 -3.63 11.21 -2.86
N SER A 48 -3.20 11.94 -3.90
CA SER A 48 -3.75 13.25 -4.28
C SER A 48 -5.23 13.16 -4.62
N ARG A 49 -5.67 12.09 -5.30
CA ARG A 49 -7.09 11.85 -5.55
C ARG A 49 -7.87 11.75 -4.25
N TRP A 50 -7.40 10.97 -3.28
CA TRP A 50 -8.09 10.80 -2.00
C TRP A 50 -8.09 12.07 -1.15
N ILE A 51 -7.01 12.85 -1.18
CA ILE A 51 -6.95 14.17 -0.54
C ILE A 51 -8.01 15.10 -1.15
N ALA A 52 -8.12 15.14 -2.48
CA ALA A 52 -9.13 15.95 -3.17
C ALA A 52 -10.56 15.49 -2.84
N LEU A 53 -10.82 14.18 -2.79
CA LEU A 53 -12.13 13.65 -2.40
C LEU A 53 -12.50 14.05 -0.96
N ALA A 54 -11.58 13.88 -0.01
CA ALA A 54 -11.81 14.24 1.38
C ALA A 54 -12.05 15.75 1.57
N ARG A 55 -11.36 16.60 0.80
CA ARG A 55 -11.48 18.05 0.85
C ARG A 55 -12.72 18.59 0.14
N ASP A 56 -12.93 18.15 -1.10
CA ASP A 56 -13.92 18.75 -2.01
C ASP A 56 -15.29 18.07 -1.90
N ARG A 57 -15.35 16.84 -1.38
CA ARG A 57 -16.58 16.02 -1.27
C ARG A 57 -16.63 15.26 0.07
N PRO A 58 -16.65 15.97 1.21
CA PRO A 58 -16.57 15.33 2.53
C PRO A 58 -17.76 14.43 2.86
N ASP A 59 -18.94 14.64 2.29
CA ASP A 59 -20.14 13.87 2.63
C ASP A 59 -20.41 12.70 1.68
N ASP A 60 -19.69 12.65 0.54
CA ASP A 60 -19.85 11.63 -0.47
C ASP A 60 -19.19 10.30 -0.04
N LEU A 61 -19.77 9.19 -0.52
CA LEU A 61 -19.20 7.85 -0.38
C LEU A 61 -18.36 7.52 -1.61
N HIS A 62 -17.14 7.05 -1.37
CA HIS A 62 -16.20 6.67 -2.42
C HIS A 62 -15.72 5.24 -2.22
N GLU A 63 -15.81 4.43 -3.28
CA GLU A 63 -15.26 3.08 -3.27
C GLU A 63 -13.72 3.13 -3.24
N THR A 64 -13.10 2.30 -2.40
CA THR A 64 -11.65 2.29 -2.15
C THR A 64 -10.83 1.78 -3.33
N GLY A 65 -11.47 0.98 -4.19
CA GLY A 65 -10.99 0.50 -5.47
C GLY A 65 -12.17 -0.11 -6.22
N ALA A 66 -12.11 -0.19 -7.54
CA ALA A 66 -13.23 -0.71 -8.33
C ALA A 66 -13.55 -2.17 -7.92
N GLY A 67 -14.78 -2.42 -7.48
CA GLY A 67 -15.23 -3.74 -7.06
C GLY A 67 -14.63 -4.21 -5.73
N SER A 68 -14.06 -3.31 -4.93
CA SER A 68 -13.56 -3.67 -3.59
C SER A 68 -14.70 -3.96 -2.61
N GLY A 69 -15.92 -3.45 -2.87
CA GLY A 69 -17.05 -3.53 -1.95
C GLY A 69 -16.84 -2.75 -0.65
N CYS A 70 -15.75 -1.98 -0.56
CA CYS A 70 -15.41 -1.16 0.59
C CYS A 70 -15.55 0.31 0.21
N VAL A 71 -16.40 1.02 0.94
CA VAL A 71 -16.68 2.44 0.72
C VAL A 71 -16.23 3.27 1.92
N VAL A 72 -15.67 4.44 1.64
CA VAL A 72 -15.20 5.40 2.64
C VAL A 72 -15.87 6.73 2.36
N ARG A 73 -16.42 7.36 3.41
CA ARG A 73 -16.90 8.74 3.34
C ARG A 73 -15.72 9.71 3.38
N GLY A 74 -15.72 10.75 2.55
CA GLY A 74 -14.62 11.73 2.49
C GLY A 74 -14.22 12.31 3.85
N SER A 75 -15.20 12.72 4.66
CA SER A 75 -15.05 13.27 6.01
C SER A 75 -14.52 12.28 7.05
N ALA A 76 -14.57 10.98 6.76
CA ALA A 76 -13.98 9.99 7.65
C ALA A 76 -12.45 9.93 7.52
N VAL A 77 -11.87 10.44 6.43
CA VAL A 77 -10.42 10.41 6.19
C VAL A 77 -9.72 11.50 7.00
N VAL A 78 -8.82 11.09 7.89
CA VAL A 78 -8.01 12.01 8.71
C VAL A 78 -6.56 12.11 8.24
N ALA A 79 -6.05 11.09 7.54
CA ALA A 79 -4.75 11.12 6.90
C ALA A 79 -4.70 10.23 5.66
N VAL A 80 -3.82 10.58 4.72
CA VAL A 80 -3.50 9.79 3.53
C VAL A 80 -2.00 9.56 3.51
N LYS A 81 -1.58 8.30 3.37
CA LYS A 81 -0.15 7.93 3.40
C LYS A 81 0.21 7.07 2.20
N ALA A 82 1.13 7.56 1.37
CA ALA A 82 1.86 6.77 0.39
C ALA A 82 3.14 6.21 1.03
N GLN A 83 3.43 4.92 0.81
CA GLN A 83 4.66 4.30 1.32
C GLN A 83 5.15 3.17 0.41
N HIS A 84 6.37 2.68 0.66
CA HIS A 84 6.84 1.44 0.06
C HIS A 84 5.99 0.29 0.59
N GLN A 85 5.55 -0.57 -0.32
CA GLN A 85 4.84 -1.78 0.02
C GLN A 85 5.83 -2.72 0.74
N PRO A 86 5.50 -3.20 1.95
CA PRO A 86 6.37 -4.09 2.68
C PRO A 86 6.62 -5.37 1.89
N THR A 87 7.88 -5.63 1.56
CA THR A 87 8.34 -6.84 0.88
C THR A 87 8.29 -8.03 1.84
N GLY A 88 7.10 -8.57 2.09
CA GLY A 88 6.91 -9.83 2.80
C GLY A 88 7.37 -9.84 4.26
N GLY A 89 6.49 -9.40 5.15
CA GLY A 89 6.24 -10.17 6.37
C GLY A 89 4.84 -10.75 6.22
N ARG A 90 4.68 -12.08 6.28
CA ARG A 90 3.42 -12.63 6.79
C ARG A 90 3.09 -11.78 8.02
N LEU A 91 1.87 -11.26 8.13
CA LEU A 91 1.36 -10.81 9.42
C LEU A 91 1.76 -11.92 10.39
N ARG A 92 2.71 -11.63 11.28
CA ARG A 92 2.96 -12.53 12.40
C ARG A 92 1.59 -12.56 13.06
N GLY A 93 0.91 -13.70 12.99
CA GLY A 93 -0.33 -13.89 13.72
C GLY A 93 -0.12 -13.40 15.16
N PRO A 94 -1.20 -13.01 15.86
CA PRO A 94 -1.08 -12.51 17.23
C PRO A 94 -0.06 -13.35 17.98
N ARG A 95 0.98 -12.70 18.51
CA ARG A 95 1.90 -13.40 19.42
C ARG A 95 0.99 -14.05 20.46
N GLU A 96 0.99 -15.37 20.52
CA GLU A 96 0.25 -16.06 21.56
C GLU A 96 0.61 -15.40 22.90
N GLY A 97 -0.41 -14.84 23.57
CA GLY A 97 -0.26 -14.36 24.94
C GLY A 97 -0.33 -12.86 25.23
N VAL A 98 -0.86 -11.98 24.37
CA VAL A 98 -1.22 -10.61 24.82
C VAL A 98 -2.66 -10.27 24.45
N TRP A 99 -3.56 -10.65 25.34
CA TRP A 99 -4.86 -10.00 25.54
C TRP A 99 -4.80 -9.34 26.92
N LEU A 100 -4.54 -8.03 26.97
CA LEU A 100 -4.95 -7.12 28.05
C LEU A 100 -4.96 -5.70 27.50
#